data_AF-A0A354EI21-F1
#
_entry.id   AF-A0A354EI21-F1
#
_cell.length_a   1.000
_cell.length_b   1.000
_cell.length_c   1.000
_cell.angle_alpha   90.00
_cell.angle_beta   90.00
_cell.angle_gamma   90.00
#
_symmetry.space_group_name_H-M   'P 1'
#
loop_
_entity.id
_entity.type
_entity.pdbx_description
1 polymer ?
#
loop_
_entity_poly.entity_id
_entity_poly.type
_entity_poly.pdbx_seq_one_letter_code
_entity_poly.pdbx_strand_id
1 'polypeptide(L)'
;MIEPDGPKQDRFAQMSLHVVYLHDASEAAERFQEAAIMMVQTTTTKNGQHGFTFLEVMVAVAIIAIAFVTLIGSQSQSVSVAGESRFRVMAALLAQQKLTELESMDFEELNGGEGDFGDEYPSYRWQAEVVELGEEDTGIKKGDDLLKAIDLTILQNKGTRSYVVRSLVMRRPENT
;
A
#
# COMPACT_ATOMS: atom_id res chain seq x y z
N MET A 1 31.38 23.29 -120.85
CA MET A 1 32.53 24.09 -120.35
C MET A 1 33.26 23.20 -119.35
N ILE A 2 34.57 22.99 -119.53
CA ILE A 2 35.38 21.92 -118.92
C ILE A 2 35.87 22.33 -117.50
N GLU A 3 36.25 21.33 -116.69
CA GLU A 3 37.28 21.30 -115.60
C GLU A 3 36.81 21.06 -114.13
N PRO A 4 37.64 20.50 -113.22
CA PRO A 4 37.94 19.07 -113.09
C PRO A 4 37.86 18.52 -111.62
N ASP A 5 38.28 17.24 -111.51
CA ASP A 5 38.48 16.35 -110.35
C ASP A 5 39.15 16.96 -109.09
N GLY A 6 38.71 16.52 -107.91
CA GLY A 6 39.23 16.87 -106.59
C GLY A 6 39.44 15.62 -105.71
N PRO A 7 40.43 15.60 -104.80
CA PRO A 7 41.14 14.40 -104.40
C PRO A 7 40.36 13.48 -103.43
N LYS A 8 40.56 12.17 -103.59
CA LYS A 8 40.06 11.10 -102.70
C LYS A 8 40.77 11.15 -101.34
N GLN A 9 40.03 11.42 -100.25
CA GLN A 9 40.54 11.40 -98.88
C GLN A 9 39.98 10.22 -98.05
N ASP A 10 40.87 9.27 -97.75
CA ASP A 10 41.02 8.47 -96.52
C ASP A 10 39.80 7.83 -95.85
N ARG A 11 39.44 6.62 -96.31
CA ARG A 11 38.48 5.71 -95.63
C ARG A 11 38.98 5.13 -94.29
N PHE A 12 40.27 5.25 -93.97
CA PHE A 12 40.82 4.68 -92.73
C PHE A 12 40.55 5.56 -91.49
N ALA A 13 40.44 6.88 -91.65
CA ALA A 13 40.11 7.80 -90.56
C ALA A 13 38.68 7.58 -90.02
N GLN A 14 37.73 7.18 -90.88
CA GLN A 14 36.35 6.93 -90.47
C GLN A 14 36.18 5.68 -89.59
N MET A 15 37.01 4.64 -89.77
CA MET A 15 36.92 3.42 -88.94
C MET A 15 37.42 3.67 -87.51
N SER A 16 38.48 4.46 -87.34
CA SER A 16 38.98 4.86 -86.01
C SER A 16 38.04 5.82 -85.29
N LEU A 17 37.33 6.69 -86.02
CA LEU A 17 36.35 7.59 -85.40
C LEU A 17 35.13 6.82 -84.88
N HIS A 18 34.69 5.77 -85.57
CA HIS A 18 33.49 5.01 -85.19
C HIS A 18 33.68 4.18 -83.90
N VAL A 19 34.89 3.69 -83.62
CA VAL A 19 35.21 2.95 -82.37
C VAL A 19 35.32 3.90 -81.19
N VAL A 20 35.84 5.12 -81.40
CA VAL A 20 35.98 6.13 -80.33
C VAL A 20 34.62 6.63 -79.85
N TYR A 21 33.64 6.78 -80.75
CA TYR A 21 32.27 7.20 -80.37
C TYR A 21 31.49 6.13 -79.59
N LEU A 22 31.78 4.83 -79.79
CA LEU A 22 31.11 3.76 -79.05
C LEU A 22 31.67 3.56 -77.64
N HIS A 23 32.93 3.95 -77.41
CA HIS A 23 33.56 3.89 -76.08
C HIS A 23 33.01 4.95 -75.13
N ASP A 24 32.80 6.18 -75.60
CA ASP A 24 32.31 7.32 -74.79
C ASP A 24 30.84 7.14 -74.33
N ALA A 25 30.02 6.48 -75.16
CA ALA A 25 28.62 6.18 -74.82
C ALA A 25 28.49 5.15 -73.68
N SER A 26 29.45 4.23 -73.56
CA SER A 26 29.52 3.24 -72.47
C SER A 26 29.85 3.91 -71.14
N GLU A 27 30.83 4.82 -71.14
CA GLU A 27 31.19 5.60 -69.95
C GLU A 27 30.05 6.51 -69.50
N ALA A 28 29.32 7.14 -70.44
CA ALA A 28 28.16 7.94 -70.08
C ALA A 28 27.06 7.09 -69.41
N ALA A 29 26.77 5.90 -69.93
CA ALA A 29 25.76 5.00 -69.36
C ALA A 29 26.16 4.48 -67.96
N GLU A 30 27.44 4.16 -67.74
CA GLU A 30 27.96 3.77 -66.44
C GLU A 30 27.88 4.91 -65.42
N ARG A 31 28.19 6.14 -65.84
CA ARG A 31 28.05 7.33 -64.97
C ARG A 31 26.60 7.65 -64.63
N PHE A 32 25.65 7.38 -65.53
CA PHE A 32 24.23 7.48 -65.23
C PHE A 32 23.74 6.35 -64.30
N GLN A 33 24.29 5.14 -64.41
CA GLN A 33 24.02 4.05 -63.47
C GLN A 33 24.61 4.30 -62.08
N GLU A 34 25.83 4.85 -61.99
CA GLU A 34 26.43 5.28 -60.72
C GLU A 34 25.61 6.40 -60.07
N ALA A 35 25.16 7.37 -60.87
CA ALA A 35 24.27 8.44 -60.40
C ALA A 35 22.90 7.90 -59.95
N ALA A 36 22.36 6.89 -60.66
CA ALA A 36 21.11 6.24 -60.28
C ALA A 36 21.25 5.41 -58.99
N ILE A 37 22.38 4.72 -58.79
CA ILE A 37 22.70 4.01 -57.54
C ILE A 37 22.87 5.00 -56.39
N MET A 38 23.39 6.20 -56.65
CA MET A 38 23.52 7.27 -55.65
C MET A 38 22.16 7.90 -55.27
N MET A 39 21.21 8.00 -56.21
CA MET A 39 19.85 8.49 -55.94
C MET A 39 18.97 7.48 -55.18
N VAL A 40 19.33 6.19 -55.17
CA VAL A 40 18.56 5.10 -54.54
C VAL A 40 19.01 4.78 -53.11
N GLN A 41 19.91 5.59 -52.51
CA GLN A 41 20.21 5.45 -51.08
C GLN A 41 19.05 5.98 -50.23
N THR A 42 18.08 5.09 -50.02
CA THR A 42 17.04 5.16 -49.02
C THR A 42 17.59 5.70 -47.71
N THR A 43 17.00 6.78 -47.23
CA THR A 43 17.19 7.28 -45.86
C THR A 43 16.83 6.16 -44.90
N THR A 44 17.85 5.41 -44.48
CA THR A 44 17.70 4.40 -43.44
C THR A 44 17.51 5.17 -42.15
N THR A 45 16.26 5.34 -41.73
CA THR A 45 15.94 5.82 -40.39
C THR A 45 16.52 4.82 -39.39
N LYS A 46 17.60 5.20 -38.69
CA LYS A 46 18.11 4.45 -37.53
C LYS A 46 16.99 4.38 -36.49
N ASN A 47 16.28 3.26 -36.46
CA ASN A 47 15.46 2.91 -35.31
C ASN A 47 16.39 2.61 -34.15
N GLY A 48 16.53 3.57 -33.23
CA GLY A 48 17.14 3.37 -31.93
C GLY A 48 16.28 2.41 -31.12
N GLN A 49 16.49 1.10 -31.32
CA GLN A 49 15.99 0.08 -30.40
C GLN A 49 16.79 0.19 -29.11
N HIS A 50 16.40 1.14 -28.26
CA HIS A 50 16.87 1.23 -26.89
C HIS A 50 16.24 0.07 -26.12
N GLY A 51 16.99 -1.02 -25.97
CA GLY A 51 16.66 -2.06 -25.00
C GLY A 51 16.61 -1.47 -23.60
N PHE A 52 15.72 -2.00 -22.75
CA PHE A 52 15.59 -1.62 -21.35
C PHE A 52 16.97 -1.62 -20.68
N THR A 53 17.33 -0.50 -20.09
CA THR A 53 18.59 -0.42 -19.35
C THR A 53 18.46 -1.28 -18.10
N PHE A 54 19.54 -1.94 -17.69
CA PHE A 54 19.56 -2.73 -16.45
C PHE A 54 19.15 -1.89 -15.23
N LEU A 55 19.52 -0.60 -15.26
CA LEU A 55 19.16 0.39 -14.26
C LEU A 55 17.63 0.56 -14.12
N GLU A 56 16.89 0.52 -15.23
CA GLU A 56 15.43 0.70 -15.24
C GLU A 56 14.71 -0.47 -14.56
N VAL A 57 15.15 -1.71 -14.83
CA VAL A 57 14.61 -2.90 -14.14
C VAL A 57 14.94 -2.87 -12.66
N MET A 58 16.16 -2.46 -12.29
CA MET A 58 16.56 -2.33 -10.89
C MET A 58 15.71 -1.29 -10.14
N VAL A 59 15.46 -0.13 -10.76
CA VAL A 59 14.60 0.91 -10.19
C VAL A 59 13.16 0.42 -10.07
N ALA A 60 12.62 -0.25 -11.08
CA ALA A 60 11.27 -0.81 -11.03
C ALA A 60 11.12 -1.84 -9.89
N VAL A 61 12.07 -2.76 -9.75
CA VAL A 61 12.08 -3.75 -8.66
C VAL A 61 12.21 -3.08 -7.29
N ALA A 62 13.03 -2.02 -7.16
CA ALA A 62 13.14 -1.27 -5.91
C ALA A 62 11.82 -0.59 -5.52
N ILE A 63 11.12 0.04 -6.48
CA ILE A 63 9.81 0.66 -6.25
C ILE A 63 8.78 -0.41 -5.85
N ILE A 64 8.75 -1.55 -6.55
CA ILE A 64 7.85 -2.66 -6.23
C ILE A 64 8.14 -3.21 -4.82
N ALA A 65 9.40 -3.36 -4.42
CA ALA A 65 9.77 -3.84 -3.09
C ALA A 65 9.28 -2.88 -1.99
N ILE A 66 9.47 -1.57 -2.16
CA ILE A 66 8.95 -0.56 -1.22
C ILE A 66 7.42 -0.59 -1.16
N ALA A 67 6.75 -0.70 -2.31
CA ALA A 67 5.29 -0.83 -2.39
C ALA A 67 4.79 -2.12 -1.71
N PHE A 68 5.52 -3.23 -1.82
CA PHE A 68 5.18 -4.48 -1.14
C PHE A 68 5.36 -4.39 0.37
N VAL A 69 6.46 -3.80 0.86
CA VAL A 69 6.68 -3.60 2.29
C VAL A 69 5.58 -2.72 2.89
N THR A 70 5.21 -1.64 2.20
CA THR A 70 4.10 -0.76 2.63
C THR A 70 2.74 -1.47 2.55
N LEU A 71 2.50 -2.30 1.53
CA LEU A 71 1.28 -3.11 1.40
C LEU A 71 1.16 -4.16 2.52
N ILE A 72 2.24 -4.88 2.83
CA ILE A 72 2.28 -5.85 3.93
C ILE A 72 2.06 -5.14 5.27
N GLY A 73 2.72 -3.99 5.49
CA GLY A 73 2.52 -3.17 6.68
C GLY A 73 1.10 -2.64 6.82
N SER A 74 0.46 -2.25 5.71
CA SER A 74 -0.92 -1.76 5.67
C SER A 74 -1.94 -2.84 6.04
N GLN A 75 -1.61 -4.12 5.91
CA GLN A 75 -2.51 -5.23 6.22
C GLN A 75 -2.40 -5.70 7.69
N SER A 76 -1.26 -5.44 8.34
CA SER A 76 -0.99 -5.86 9.72
C SER A 76 -1.86 -5.15 10.78
N GLN A 77 -2.49 -4.04 10.46
CA GLN A 77 -3.29 -3.30 11.43
C GLN A 77 -4.64 -3.98 11.73
N SER A 78 -5.22 -4.72 10.78
CA SER A 78 -6.59 -5.24 10.90
C SER A 78 -6.74 -6.41 11.87
N VAL A 79 -5.71 -7.26 12.01
CA VAL A 79 -5.78 -8.43 12.91
C VAL A 79 -5.59 -8.03 14.37
N SER A 80 -4.71 -7.05 14.63
CA SER A 80 -4.50 -6.52 15.99
C SER A 80 -5.73 -5.73 16.47
N VAL A 81 -6.30 -4.89 15.60
CA VAL A 81 -7.51 -4.11 15.90
C VAL A 81 -8.74 -5.00 16.09
N ALA A 82 -8.89 -6.07 15.30
CA ALA A 82 -9.98 -7.03 15.49
C ALA A 82 -9.88 -7.79 16.83
N GLY A 83 -8.67 -8.19 17.22
CA GLY A 83 -8.42 -8.85 18.51
C GLY A 83 -8.65 -7.92 19.71
N GLU A 84 -8.31 -6.63 19.59
CA GLU A 84 -8.58 -5.63 20.62
C GLU A 84 -10.07 -5.30 20.71
N SER A 85 -10.74 -5.12 19.57
CA SER A 85 -12.18 -4.82 19.50
C SER A 85 -13.00 -5.95 20.11
N ARG A 86 -12.67 -7.20 19.80
CA ARG A 86 -13.30 -8.37 20.41
C ARG A 86 -13.10 -8.42 21.91
N PHE A 87 -11.90 -8.13 22.40
CA PHE A 87 -11.64 -8.07 23.85
C PHE A 87 -12.51 -7.00 24.50
N ARG A 88 -12.56 -5.77 23.98
CA ARG A 88 -13.32 -4.67 24.55
C ARG A 88 -14.82 -4.98 24.64
N VAL A 89 -15.40 -5.54 23.57
CA VAL A 89 -16.83 -5.91 23.56
C VAL A 89 -17.11 -6.98 24.60
N MET A 90 -16.31 -8.05 24.65
CA MET A 90 -16.50 -9.13 25.62
C MET A 90 -16.27 -8.67 27.05
N ALA A 91 -15.22 -7.87 27.29
CA ALA A 91 -14.91 -7.34 28.61
C ALA A 91 -16.02 -6.39 29.09
N ALA A 92 -16.61 -5.58 28.21
CA ALA A 92 -17.74 -4.73 28.56
C ALA A 92 -18.99 -5.56 28.90
N LEU A 93 -19.28 -6.62 28.15
CA LEU A 93 -20.42 -7.51 28.44
C LEU A 93 -20.24 -8.21 29.80
N LEU A 94 -19.07 -8.77 30.06
CA LEU A 94 -18.75 -9.43 31.33
C LEU A 94 -18.74 -8.43 32.49
N ALA A 95 -18.25 -7.22 32.26
CA ALA A 95 -18.30 -6.15 33.26
C ALA A 95 -19.75 -5.77 33.60
N GLN A 96 -20.62 -5.62 32.60
CA GLN A 96 -22.04 -5.31 32.84
C GLN A 96 -22.74 -6.43 33.60
N GLN A 97 -22.49 -7.69 33.24
CA GLN A 97 -23.04 -8.83 33.96
C GLN A 97 -22.60 -8.78 35.43
N LYS A 98 -21.30 -8.65 35.68
CA LYS A 98 -20.77 -8.68 37.05
C LYS A 98 -21.18 -7.46 37.86
N LEU A 99 -21.24 -6.30 37.22
CA LEU A 99 -21.72 -5.08 37.87
C LEU A 99 -23.20 -5.21 38.27
N THR A 100 -24.04 -5.80 37.41
CA THR A 100 -25.46 -6.05 37.75
C THR A 100 -25.60 -7.00 38.93
N GLU A 101 -24.76 -8.04 39.01
CA GLU A 101 -24.72 -8.94 40.17
C GLU A 101 -24.35 -8.19 41.46
N LEU A 102 -23.35 -7.31 41.40
CA LEU A 102 -22.91 -6.51 42.55
C LEU A 102 -23.97 -5.47 42.94
N GLU A 103 -24.56 -4.75 41.98
CA GLU A 103 -25.61 -3.74 42.22
C GLU A 103 -26.92 -4.35 42.76
N SER A 104 -27.12 -5.66 42.57
CA SER A 104 -28.27 -6.39 43.13
C SER A 104 -28.06 -6.79 44.60
N MET A 105 -26.83 -6.73 45.11
CA MET A 105 -26.54 -6.97 46.53
C MET A 105 -26.99 -5.80 47.38
N ASP A 106 -27.31 -6.07 48.65
CA ASP A 106 -27.62 -5.01 49.59
C ASP A 106 -26.39 -4.13 49.83
N PHE A 107 -26.62 -2.83 50.08
CA PHE A 107 -25.57 -1.82 50.24
C PHE A 107 -24.54 -2.18 51.33
N GLU A 108 -24.96 -2.91 52.37
CA GLU A 108 -24.10 -3.42 53.45
C GLU A 108 -23.25 -4.62 53.04
N GLU A 109 -23.76 -5.47 52.14
CA GLU A 109 -23.08 -6.68 51.69
C GLU A 109 -22.12 -6.39 50.53
N LEU A 110 -22.27 -5.23 49.90
CA LEU A 110 -21.45 -4.75 48.80
C LEU A 110 -19.99 -4.55 49.23
N ASN A 111 -19.17 -5.56 48.97
CA ASN A 111 -17.75 -5.59 49.28
C ASN A 111 -16.92 -5.90 48.03
N GLY A 112 -15.66 -5.46 48.03
CA GLY A 112 -14.71 -5.81 46.98
C GLY A 112 -14.42 -7.32 46.94
N GLY A 113 -13.91 -7.79 45.81
CA GLY A 113 -13.57 -9.20 45.63
C GLY A 113 -12.85 -9.47 44.32
N GLU A 114 -12.41 -10.70 44.12
CA GLU A 114 -11.79 -11.16 42.89
C GLU A 114 -12.27 -12.57 42.53
N GLY A 115 -12.20 -12.91 41.24
CA GLY A 115 -12.60 -14.24 40.78
C GLY A 115 -12.45 -14.43 39.28
N ASP A 116 -12.96 -15.56 38.81
CA ASP A 116 -13.06 -15.89 37.39
C ASP A 116 -14.52 -15.92 36.94
N PHE A 117 -14.71 -16.17 35.64
CA PHE A 117 -16.00 -16.32 34.98
C PHE A 117 -16.30 -17.79 34.62
N GLY A 118 -15.68 -18.74 35.34
CA GLY A 118 -15.83 -20.17 35.12
C GLY A 118 -15.28 -20.69 33.79
N ASP A 119 -15.70 -21.91 33.44
CA ASP A 119 -15.22 -22.64 32.25
C ASP A 119 -15.67 -22.02 30.92
N GLU A 120 -16.70 -21.17 30.94
CA GLU A 120 -17.20 -20.48 29.75
C GLU A 120 -16.22 -19.37 29.30
N TYR A 121 -15.52 -18.75 30.25
CA TYR A 121 -14.58 -17.66 30.00
C TYR A 121 -13.27 -17.81 30.79
N PRO A 122 -12.50 -18.90 30.58
CA PRO A 122 -11.32 -19.24 31.40
C PRO A 122 -10.15 -18.27 31.24
N SER A 123 -10.19 -17.44 30.20
CA SER A 123 -9.16 -16.42 29.92
C SER A 123 -9.44 -15.07 30.58
N TYR A 124 -10.62 -14.91 31.20
CA TYR A 124 -11.07 -13.69 31.84
C TYR A 124 -11.12 -13.84 33.36
N ARG A 125 -10.71 -12.78 34.06
CA ARG A 125 -10.85 -12.64 35.51
C ARG A 125 -11.40 -11.28 35.84
N TRP A 126 -12.05 -11.16 36.98
CA TRP A 126 -12.57 -9.89 37.48
C TRP A 126 -11.98 -9.57 38.84
N GLN A 127 -11.86 -8.29 39.09
CA GLN A 127 -11.49 -7.72 40.37
C GLN A 127 -12.37 -6.50 40.62
N ALA A 128 -13.06 -6.48 41.74
CA ALA A 128 -13.92 -5.39 42.16
C ALA A 128 -13.34 -4.78 43.43
N GLU A 129 -13.21 -3.47 43.45
CA GLU A 129 -12.85 -2.69 44.63
C GLU A 129 -14.05 -1.79 44.97
N VAL A 130 -14.42 -1.77 46.25
CA VAL A 130 -15.52 -0.94 46.75
C VAL A 130 -14.92 0.16 47.60
N VAL A 131 -15.23 1.41 47.28
CA VAL A 131 -14.76 2.60 47.97
C VAL A 131 -15.96 3.33 48.55
N GLU A 132 -15.99 3.48 49.87
CA GLU A 132 -16.97 4.34 50.55
C GLU A 132 -16.63 5.80 50.26
N LEU A 133 -17.62 6.58 49.81
CA LEU A 133 -17.42 7.97 49.43
C LEU A 133 -17.95 8.89 50.53
N GLY A 134 -17.05 9.70 51.10
CA GLY A 134 -17.38 10.62 52.20
C GLY A 134 -17.89 11.99 51.74
N GLU A 135 -18.16 12.86 52.71
CA GLU A 135 -18.45 14.28 52.49
C GLU A 135 -17.32 14.99 51.72
N GLU A 136 -16.07 14.56 51.92
CA GLU A 136 -14.89 15.10 51.23
C GLU A 136 -14.83 14.73 49.74
N ASP A 137 -15.31 13.54 49.36
CA ASP A 137 -15.31 13.07 47.98
C ASP A 137 -16.53 13.56 47.18
N THR A 138 -17.66 13.75 47.86
CA THR A 138 -18.98 13.98 47.22
C THR A 138 -19.53 15.39 47.44
N GLY A 139 -19.06 16.10 48.47
CA GLY A 139 -19.62 17.37 48.91
C GLY A 139 -21.01 17.26 49.56
N ILE A 140 -21.50 16.06 49.82
CA ILE A 140 -22.81 15.81 50.42
C ILE A 140 -22.64 15.65 51.94
N LYS A 141 -23.30 16.53 52.71
CA LYS A 141 -23.28 16.48 54.18
C LYS A 141 -23.90 15.17 54.68
N LYS A 142 -23.19 14.48 55.57
CA LYS A 142 -23.54 13.12 56.06
C LYS A 142 -23.60 12.07 54.93
N GLY A 143 -22.71 12.20 53.94
CA GLY A 143 -22.59 11.29 52.79
C GLY A 143 -21.89 9.96 53.09
N ASP A 144 -21.18 9.86 54.21
CA ASP A 144 -20.23 8.79 54.54
C ASP A 144 -20.82 7.36 54.55
N ASP A 145 -22.15 7.21 54.49
CA ASP A 145 -22.86 5.93 54.46
C ASP A 145 -24.01 5.93 53.43
N LEU A 146 -23.96 6.86 52.47
CA LEU A 146 -24.96 7.01 51.42
C LEU A 146 -24.45 6.53 50.06
N LEU A 147 -23.14 6.59 49.84
CA LEU A 147 -22.53 6.39 48.53
C LEU A 147 -21.33 5.45 48.62
N LYS A 148 -21.34 4.43 47.76
CA LYS A 148 -20.20 3.54 47.50
C LYS A 148 -19.88 3.58 46.01
N ALA A 149 -18.60 3.69 45.67
CA ALA A 149 -18.11 3.49 44.32
C ALA A 149 -17.63 2.05 44.15
N ILE A 150 -17.94 1.45 43.00
CA ILE A 150 -17.44 0.13 42.60
C ILE A 150 -16.49 0.34 41.44
N ASP A 151 -15.22 0.01 41.63
CA ASP A 151 -14.20 -0.08 40.59
C ASP A 151 -14.05 -1.53 40.14
N LEU A 152 -14.61 -1.85 38.98
CA LEU A 152 -14.55 -3.18 38.39
C LEU A 152 -13.52 -3.23 37.27
N THR A 153 -12.55 -4.12 37.43
CA THR A 153 -11.50 -4.41 36.46
C THR A 153 -11.66 -5.81 35.89
N ILE A 154 -11.79 -5.91 34.57
CA ILE A 154 -11.78 -7.17 33.82
C ILE A 154 -10.40 -7.38 33.21
N LEU A 155 -9.73 -8.48 33.57
CA LEU A 155 -8.41 -8.85 33.10
C LEU A 155 -8.48 -10.02 32.11
N GLN A 156 -7.73 -9.94 31.00
CA GLN A 156 -7.55 -11.03 30.05
C GLN A 156 -6.07 -11.36 29.86
N ASN A 157 -5.77 -12.65 29.62
CA ASN A 157 -4.42 -13.15 29.28
C ASN A 157 -3.37 -12.76 30.33
N LYS A 158 -3.61 -13.19 31.57
CA LYS A 158 -2.76 -12.94 32.75
C LYS A 158 -2.46 -11.45 33.03
N GLY A 159 -3.38 -10.55 32.68
CA GLY A 159 -3.26 -9.11 32.95
C GLY A 159 -2.61 -8.30 31.84
N THR A 160 -2.31 -8.91 30.68
CA THR A 160 -1.78 -8.18 29.51
C THR A 160 -2.81 -7.18 28.96
N ARG A 161 -4.10 -7.45 29.15
CA ARG A 161 -5.20 -6.58 28.75
C ARG A 161 -6.15 -6.39 29.93
N SER A 162 -6.52 -5.15 30.18
CA SER A 162 -7.49 -4.79 31.21
C SER A 162 -8.56 -3.86 30.65
N TYR A 163 -9.75 -3.94 31.24
CA TYR A 163 -10.87 -3.05 31.00
C TYR A 163 -11.44 -2.64 32.35
N VAL A 164 -11.56 -1.34 32.61
CA VAL A 164 -11.99 -0.80 33.90
C VAL A 164 -13.30 -0.04 33.73
N VAL A 165 -14.24 -0.26 34.63
CA VAL A 165 -15.49 0.49 34.75
C VAL A 165 -15.72 0.89 36.20
N ARG A 166 -16.17 2.13 36.41
CA ARG A 166 -16.58 2.63 37.73
C ARG A 166 -18.10 2.80 37.74
N SER A 167 -18.76 2.29 38.78
CA SER A 167 -20.17 2.55 39.07
C SER A 167 -20.34 3.20 40.43
N LEU A 168 -21.46 3.92 40.63
CA LEU A 168 -21.83 4.54 41.89
C LEU A 168 -23.14 3.91 42.37
N VAL A 169 -23.09 3.31 43.55
CA VAL A 169 -24.26 2.76 44.22
C VAL A 169 -24.65 3.67 45.37
N MET A 170 -25.94 3.99 45.42
CA MET A 170 -26.54 4.80 46.47
C MET A 170 -27.39 3.91 47.37
N ARG A 171 -27.34 4.16 48.68
CA ARG A 171 -28.28 3.51 49.61
C ARG A 171 -29.71 3.90 49.23
N ARG A 172 -30.56 2.90 48.99
CA ARG A 172 -31.99 3.11 48.69
C ARG A 172 -32.66 3.79 49.89
N PRO A 173 -33.42 4.89 49.72
CA PRO A 173 -34.17 5.48 50.81
C PRO A 173 -35.27 4.51 51.26
N GLU A 174 -35.22 4.12 52.54
CA GLU A 174 -36.28 3.37 53.23
C GLU A 174 -37.59 4.16 53.13
N ASN A 175 -38.57 3.68 52.36
CA ASN A 175 -39.88 4.33 52.28
C ASN A 175 -40.67 3.98 53.55
N THR A 176 -40.80 4.94 54.46
CA THR A 176 -41.59 4.82 55.69
C THR A 176 -43.07 5.04 55.43
#